data_AF-A0A8T7JCJ1-F1
#
_entry.id   AF-A0A8T7JCJ1-F1
#
_cell.length_a   1.000
_cell.length_b   1.000
_cell.length_c   1.000
_cell.angle_alpha   90.00
_cell.angle_beta   90.00
_cell.angle_gamma   90.00
#
_symmetry.space_group_name_H-M   'P 1'
#
loop_
_entity.id
_entity.type
_entity.pdbx_description
1 polymer ?
#
loop_
_entity_poly.entity_id
_entity_poly.type
_entity_poly.pdbx_seq_one_letter_code
_entity_poly.pdbx_strand_id
1 'polypeptide(L)'
;MAADDIRVPEHISVVGFDDIEVAEQIVPSLSTLRAPVEEIARLAFAELMAQKDANDAMPQHHSVQAELVMRQTTKTLSTAPAAEGRLNRAVGNR
;
A
#
# COMPACT_ATOMS: atom_id res chain seq x y z
N MET A 1 10.18 -14.39 23.94
CA MET A 1 8.95 -13.61 23.64
C MET A 1 8.29 -14.29 22.46
N ALA A 2 7.21 -15.04 22.69
CA ALA A 2 6.46 -15.67 21.61
C ALA A 2 5.58 -14.59 21.00
N ALA A 3 5.99 -14.03 19.86
CA ALA A 3 5.09 -13.25 19.04
C ALA A 3 3.99 -14.21 18.57
N ASP A 4 2.72 -13.84 18.75
CA ASP A 4 1.60 -14.61 18.23
C ASP A 4 1.82 -14.89 16.73
N ASP A 5 1.50 -16.10 16.25
CA ASP A 5 1.67 -16.52 14.85
C ASP A 5 0.68 -15.78 13.94
N ILE A 6 0.97 -14.50 13.66
CA ILE A 6 0.19 -13.65 12.76
C ILE A 6 0.58 -14.01 11.32
N ARG A 7 -0.35 -14.63 10.60
CA ARG A 7 -0.17 -15.03 9.20
C ARG A 7 -0.62 -13.94 8.24
N VAL A 8 0.16 -13.74 7.19
CA VAL A 8 -0.15 -12.88 6.05
C VAL A 8 -0.48 -13.80 4.87
N PRO A 9 -1.59 -13.59 4.15
CA PRO A 9 -2.61 -12.53 4.31
C PRO A 9 -3.77 -12.87 5.25
N GLU A 10 -3.75 -14.01 5.95
CA GLU A 10 -4.93 -14.58 6.63
C GLU A 10 -5.43 -13.72 7.80
N HIS A 11 -4.51 -13.24 8.64
CA HIS A 11 -4.83 -12.43 9.81
C HIS A 11 -4.63 -10.94 9.50
N ILE A 12 -3.65 -10.60 8.67
CA ILE A 12 -3.35 -9.23 8.29
C ILE A 12 -2.93 -9.17 6.81
N SER A 13 -3.53 -8.22 6.08
CA SER A 13 -3.07 -7.87 4.74
C SER A 13 -1.96 -6.83 4.82
N VAL A 14 -0.95 -6.97 3.96
CA VAL A 14 0.21 -6.07 3.90
C VAL A 14 0.38 -5.55 2.48
N VAL A 15 0.54 -4.23 2.36
CA VAL A 15 0.94 -3.56 1.11
C VAL A 15 2.26 -2.83 1.38
N GLY A 16 3.27 -3.10 0.56
CA GLY A 16 4.56 -2.40 0.59
C GLY A 16 4.59 -1.16 -0.32
N PHE A 17 5.79 -0.62 -0.49
CA PHE A 17 6.09 0.49 -1.41
C PHE A 17 7.33 0.12 -2.27
N ASP A 18 7.56 0.87 -3.35
CA ASP A 18 8.66 0.79 -4.33
C ASP A 18 8.58 -0.30 -5.41
N ASP A 19 8.08 -1.48 -5.09
CA ASP A 19 8.10 -2.65 -5.99
C ASP A 19 9.50 -3.03 -6.53
N ILE A 20 10.49 -3.04 -5.64
CA ILE A 20 11.82 -3.56 -5.97
C ILE A 20 11.79 -5.09 -6.11
N GLU A 21 12.82 -5.65 -6.73
CA GLU A 21 12.92 -7.09 -7.05
C GLU A 21 12.59 -8.03 -5.86
N VAL A 22 12.98 -7.66 -4.64
CA VAL A 22 12.71 -8.45 -3.44
C VAL A 22 11.20 -8.64 -3.17
N ALA A 23 10.35 -7.71 -3.60
CA ALA A 23 8.90 -7.79 -3.41
C ALA A 23 8.30 -9.02 -4.10
N GLU A 24 8.90 -9.46 -5.22
CA GLU A 24 8.51 -10.68 -5.92
C GLU A 24 9.07 -11.96 -5.29
N GLN A 25 10.19 -11.84 -4.58
CA GLN A 25 10.95 -12.97 -4.03
C GLN A 25 10.52 -13.36 -2.60
N ILE A 26 9.91 -12.44 -1.85
CA ILE A 26 9.33 -12.72 -0.52
C ILE A 26 8.17 -13.73 -0.67
N VAL A 27 7.97 -14.58 0.34
CA VAL A 27 6.86 -15.54 0.39
C VAL A 27 5.99 -15.27 1.63
N PRO A 28 4.69 -14.98 1.47
CA PRO A 28 3.99 -14.71 0.19
C PRO A 28 4.51 -13.46 -0.52
N SER A 29 4.43 -13.41 -1.85
CA SER A 29 4.92 -12.26 -2.63
C SER A 29 4.15 -10.98 -2.31
N LEU A 30 4.88 -9.88 -2.17
CA LEU A 30 4.42 -8.64 -1.56
C LEU A 30 3.63 -7.79 -2.57
N SER A 31 2.34 -7.55 -2.29
CA SER A 31 1.56 -6.51 -2.96
C SER A 31 2.14 -5.15 -2.60
N THR A 32 2.23 -4.21 -3.54
CA THR A 32 2.99 -2.97 -3.33
C THR A 32 2.53 -1.83 -4.25
N LEU A 33 2.84 -0.59 -3.87
CA LEU A 33 2.74 0.57 -4.76
C LEU A 33 4.07 0.77 -5.46
N ARG A 34 4.12 0.51 -6.78
CA ARG A 34 5.28 0.75 -7.62
C ARG A 34 5.42 2.25 -7.87
N ALA A 35 6.55 2.82 -7.46
CA ALA A 35 6.89 4.20 -7.73
C ALA A 35 7.29 4.37 -9.22
N PRO A 36 6.83 5.40 -9.93
CA PRO A 36 7.19 5.66 -11.33
C PRO A 36 8.58 6.33 -11.40
N VAL A 37 9.63 5.60 -11.02
CA VAL A 37 10.99 6.14 -10.83
C VAL A 37 11.56 6.80 -12.08
N GLU A 38 11.22 6.28 -13.27
CA GLU A 38 11.65 6.87 -14.55
C GLU A 38 11.04 8.26 -14.78
N GLU A 39 9.76 8.43 -14.45
CA GLU A 39 9.07 9.72 -14.58
C GLU A 39 9.61 10.73 -13.56
N ILE A 40 9.81 10.29 -12.31
CA ILE A 40 10.42 11.11 -11.26
C ILE A 40 11.80 11.61 -11.71
N ALA A 41 12.65 10.71 -12.22
CA ALA A 41 13.99 11.06 -12.67
C ALA A 41 13.94 12.05 -13.85
N ARG A 42 13.05 11.83 -14.82
CA ARG A 42 12.88 12.72 -15.97
C ARG A 42 12.46 14.13 -15.53
N LEU A 43 11.47 14.23 -14.63
CA LEU A 43 10.98 15.51 -14.11
C LEU A 43 12.04 16.24 -13.29
N ALA A 44 12.70 15.53 -12.38
CA ALA A 44 13.77 16.09 -11.56
C ALA A 44 14.92 16.65 -12.40
N PHE A 45 15.33 15.92 -13.45
CA PHE A 45 16.40 16.38 -14.33
C PHE A 45 15.98 17.57 -15.19
N ALA A 46 14.74 17.58 -15.69
CA ALA A 46 14.20 18.73 -16.43
C ALA A 46 14.18 19.99 -15.56
N GLU A 47 13.73 19.87 -14.31
CA GLU A 47 13.69 20.96 -13.33
C GLU A 47 15.10 21.46 -12.99
N LEU A 48 16.07 20.56 -12.78
CA LEU A 48 17.46 20.92 -12.54
C LEU A 48 18.05 21.74 -13.70
N MET A 49 17.78 21.34 -14.94
CA MET A 49 18.25 22.05 -16.13
C MET A 49 17.58 23.43 -16.27
N ALA A 50 16.29 23.53 -15.97
CA ALA A 50 15.57 24.79 -15.97
C ALA A 50 16.12 25.78 -14.93
N GLN A 51 16.43 25.30 -13.71
CA GLN A 51 17.03 26.11 -12.65
C GLN A 51 18.46 26.56 -12.95
N LYS A 52 19.23 25.71 -13.66
CA LYS A 52 20.57 26.09 -14.12
C LYS A 52 20.51 27.28 -15.08
N ASP A 53 19.57 27.25 -16.03
CA ASP A 53 19.49 28.24 -17.10
C ASP A 53 18.75 29.52 -16.67
N ALA A 54 17.84 29.42 -15.70
CA ALA A 54 17.12 30.54 -15.11
C ALA A 54 17.47 30.68 -13.62
N ASN A 55 18.27 31.70 -13.29
CA ASN A 55 18.82 31.99 -11.97
C ASN A 55 17.77 32.26 -10.86
N ASP A 56 16.47 32.10 -11.16
CA ASP A 56 15.34 32.40 -10.27
C ASP A 56 14.09 31.54 -10.58
N ALA A 57 14.26 30.36 -11.20
CA ALA A 57 13.13 29.46 -11.44
C ALA A 57 12.56 28.95 -10.11
N MET A 58 11.28 29.23 -9.85
CA MET A 58 10.59 28.73 -8.66
C MET A 58 10.41 27.20 -8.75
N PRO A 59 10.74 26.45 -7.67
CA PRO A 59 10.56 25.01 -7.63
C PRO A 59 9.13 24.60 -7.98
N GLN A 60 8.98 23.72 -8.96
CA GLN A 60 7.68 23.16 -9.32
C GLN A 60 7.33 21.93 -8.47
N HIS A 61 6.08 21.86 -8.02
CA HIS A 61 5.56 20.64 -7.40
C HIS A 61 5.01 19.72 -8.48
N HIS A 62 5.57 18.52 -8.59
CA HIS A 62 5.09 17.48 -9.49
C HIS A 62 4.41 16.38 -8.70
N SER A 63 3.20 16.01 -9.13
CA SER A 63 2.52 14.79 -8.70
C SER A 63 2.65 13.74 -9.80
N VAL A 64 3.10 12.54 -9.43
CA VAL A 64 3.27 11.39 -10.33
C VAL A 64 2.40 10.25 -9.85
N GLN A 65 1.92 9.42 -10.78
CA GLN A 65 0.98 8.35 -10.47
C GLN A 65 1.72 7.04 -10.16
N ALA A 66 1.58 6.54 -8.94
CA ALA A 66 2.02 5.20 -8.57
C ALA A 66 1.04 4.13 -9.08
N GLU A 67 1.57 2.93 -9.34
CA GLU A 67 0.79 1.76 -9.76
C GLU A 67 0.63 0.78 -8.59
N LEU A 68 -0.60 0.32 -8.33
CA LEU A 68 -0.82 -0.77 -7.36
C LEU A 68 -0.56 -2.12 -8.03
N VAL A 69 0.49 -2.79 -7.58
CA VAL A 69 0.86 -4.15 -8.01
C VAL A 69 0.31 -5.16 -7.00
N MET A 70 -0.72 -5.88 -7.42
CA MET A 70 -1.38 -6.90 -6.58
C MET A 70 -0.61 -8.22 -6.63
N ARG A 71 -0.27 -8.76 -5.46
CA ARG A 71 0.35 -10.07 -5.27
C ARG A 71 -0.35 -10.87 -4.16
N GLN A 72 0.40 -11.56 -3.29
CA GLN A 72 -0.11 -12.59 -2.39
C GLN A 72 -0.27 -12.12 -0.94
N THR A 73 0.24 -10.95 -0.55
CA THR A 73 0.14 -10.44 0.84
C THR A 73 -1.17 -9.73 1.16
N THR A 74 -2.12 -9.67 0.23
CA THR A 74 -3.43 -9.01 0.44
C THR A 74 -4.58 -9.95 0.13
N LYS A 75 -5.66 -9.86 0.91
CA LYS A 75 -6.88 -10.63 0.69
C LYS A 75 -8.12 -9.78 0.92
N THR A 76 -9.15 -9.99 0.09
CA THR A 76 -10.47 -9.42 0.32
C THR A 76 -11.08 -9.99 1.60
N LEU A 77 -11.52 -9.10 2.50
CA LEU A 77 -12.30 -9.52 3.66
C LEU A 77 -13.63 -10.09 3.18
N SER A 78 -13.90 -11.35 3.53
CA SER A 78 -15.23 -11.92 3.35
C SER A 78 -16.14 -11.34 4.43
N THR A 79 -16.91 -10.32 4.08
CA THR A 79 -18.07 -9.95 4.89
C THR A 79 -19.16 -10.96 4.56
N ALA A 80 -19.26 -12.04 5.35
CA ALA A 80 -20.54 -12.72 5.46
C ALA A 80 -21.58 -11.67 5.89
N PRO A 81 -22.84 -11.71 5.39
CA PRO A 81 -23.88 -10.86 5.95
C PRO A 81 -23.90 -11.10 7.46
N ALA A 82 -23.86 -10.02 8.24
CA ALA A 82 -23.92 -10.10 9.69
C ALA A 82 -25.08 -11.02 10.06
N ALA A 83 -24.81 -12.11 10.78
CA ALA A 83 -25.85 -12.99 11.25
C ALA A 83 -26.80 -12.17 12.14
N GLU A 84 -27.94 -11.76 11.58
CA GLU A 84 -29.07 -11.26 12.32
C GLU A 84 -29.43 -12.32 13.36
N GLY A 85 -29.17 -12.04 14.65
CA GLY A 85 -29.56 -12.96 15.72
C GLY A 85 -28.51 -13.23 16.79
N ARG A 86 -27.85 -12.20 17.32
CA ARG A 86 -27.26 -12.26 18.67
C ARG A 86 -27.50 -10.97 19.47
N LEU A 87 -28.74 -10.48 19.45
CA LEU A 87 -29.23 -9.50 20.42
C LEU A 87 -30.65 -9.91 20.82
N ASN A 88 -30.77 -10.98 21.62
CA ASN A 88 -31.94 -11.25 22.48
C ASN A 88 -31.66 -12.49 23.34
N ARG A 89 -30.81 -12.35 24.36
CA ARG A 89 -30.95 -13.17 25.57
C ARG A 89 -30.45 -12.41 26.78
N ALA A 90 -31.35 -12.33 27.77
CA ALA A 90 -31.19 -11.79 29.12
C ALA A 90 -31.33 -10.28 29.30
N VAL A 91 -32.55 -9.75 29.12
CA VAL A 91 -33.13 -8.89 30.16
C VAL A 91 -34.20 -9.72 30.86
N GLY A 92 -33.99 -9.90 32.16
CA GLY A 92 -34.67 -10.89 32.98
C GLY A 92 -36.16 -10.61 33.18
N ASN A 93 -36.90 -11.69 33.35
CA ASN A 93 -38.23 -11.67 33.93
C ASN A 93 -38.04 -11.87 35.45
N ARG A 94 -38.08 -10.79 36.22
CA ARG A 94 -38.53 -10.73 37.62
C ARG A 94 -39.02 -9.33 37.93
#